data_AF-A0A3N0YHS6-F1
#
_entry.id   AF-A0A3N0YHS6-F1
#
_cell.length_a   1.000
_cell.length_b   1.000
_cell.length_c   1.000
_cell.angle_alpha   90.00
_cell.angle_beta   90.00
_cell.angle_gamma   90.00
#
_symmetry.space_group_name_H-M   'P 1'
#
loop_
_entity.id
_entity.type
_entity.pdbx_description
1 polymer ?
#
loop_
_entity_poly.entity_id
_entity_poly.type
_entity_poly.pdbx_seq_one_letter_code
_entity_poly.pdbx_strand_id
1 'polypeptide(L)'
;MKKCAAQIRQLYSVQLSFSSTVSSDAVILVAEMLKVFVEEATRRAVKQAGSEDCDTVDIEHFEKILPQLATCALLSGRCFQHALLRSPIKAS
;
A
#
# COMPACT_ATOMS: atom_id res chain seq x y z
N MET A 1 4.93 -14.71 -8.80
CA MET A 1 3.46 -14.57 -8.93
C MET A 1 2.67 -15.70 -8.25
N LYS A 2 2.92 -16.99 -8.54
CA LYS A 2 2.10 -18.12 -8.02
C LYS A 2 1.99 -18.23 -6.49
N LYS A 3 3.08 -17.95 -5.74
CA LYS A 3 3.07 -17.93 -4.25
C LYS A 3 2.23 -16.78 -3.67
N CYS A 4 2.27 -15.61 -4.31
CA CYS A 4 1.51 -14.43 -3.91
C CYS A 4 0.01 -14.64 -4.13
N ALA A 5 -0.39 -15.24 -5.27
CA ALA A 5 -1.79 -15.59 -5.53
C ALA A 5 -2.36 -16.59 -4.51
N ALA A 6 -1.55 -17.55 -4.04
CA ALA A 6 -1.96 -18.48 -2.98
C ALA A 6 -2.15 -17.77 -1.62
N GLN A 7 -1.25 -16.86 -1.25
CA GLN A 7 -1.35 -16.07 -0.02
C GLN A 7 -2.55 -15.11 -0.06
N ILE A 8 -2.86 -14.54 -1.22
CA ILE A 8 -4.02 -13.66 -1.38
C ILE A 8 -5.32 -14.45 -1.29
N ARG A 9 -5.39 -15.65 -1.89
CA ARG A 9 -6.54 -16.56 -1.69
C ARG A 9 -6.73 -16.93 -0.21
N GLN A 10 -5.64 -17.14 0.54
CA GLN A 10 -5.72 -17.32 1.98
C GLN A 10 -6.18 -16.05 2.72
N LEU A 11 -5.70 -14.86 2.34
CA LEU A 11 -6.14 -13.58 2.91
C LEU A 11 -7.65 -13.35 2.70
N TYR A 12 -8.18 -13.71 1.52
CA TYR A 12 -9.61 -13.66 1.21
C TYR A 12 -10.46 -14.58 2.10
N SER A 13 -9.94 -15.76 2.48
CA SER A 13 -10.66 -16.69 3.34
C SER A 13 -10.83 -16.22 4.78
N VAL A 14 -10.04 -15.23 5.23
CA VAL A 14 -9.97 -14.81 6.63
C VAL A 14 -10.78 -13.53 6.92
N GLN A 15 -11.18 -12.73 5.92
CA GLN A 15 -11.76 -11.39 6.19
C GLN A 15 -12.93 -10.92 5.30
N LEU A 16 -13.38 -11.67 4.28
CA LEU A 16 -14.51 -11.22 3.45
C LEU A 16 -15.58 -12.31 3.41
N SER A 17 -16.74 -12.00 3.98
CA SER A 17 -17.98 -12.81 3.98
C SER A 17 -18.60 -12.95 2.58
N PHE A 18 -17.79 -13.04 1.53
CA PHE A 18 -18.25 -13.23 0.17
C PHE A 18 -18.05 -14.69 -0.21
N SER A 19 -19.14 -15.46 -0.15
CA SER A 19 -19.19 -16.78 -0.78
C SER A 19 -19.15 -16.59 -2.29
N SER A 20 -17.96 -16.62 -2.90
CA SER A 20 -17.87 -16.79 -4.35
C SER A 20 -16.49 -17.26 -4.79
N THR A 21 -16.52 -18.03 -5.87
CA THR A 21 -15.36 -18.39 -6.68
C THR A 21 -14.71 -17.12 -7.26
N VAL A 22 -13.70 -16.60 -6.59
CA VAL A 22 -12.88 -15.49 -7.13
C VAL A 22 -12.09 -16.01 -8.34
N SER A 23 -12.31 -15.38 -9.51
CA SER A 23 -11.61 -15.72 -10.75
C SER A 23 -10.10 -15.53 -10.56
N SER A 24 -9.29 -16.32 -11.28
CA SER A 24 -7.83 -16.22 -11.21
C SER A 24 -7.31 -14.82 -11.52
N ASP A 25 -7.95 -14.12 -12.47
CA ASP A 25 -7.58 -12.76 -12.85
C ASP A 25 -7.91 -11.74 -11.76
N ALA A 26 -9.03 -11.91 -11.04
CA ALA A 26 -9.36 -11.05 -9.91
C ALA A 26 -8.35 -11.22 -8.75
N VAL A 27 -7.84 -12.43 -8.52
CA VAL A 27 -6.77 -12.67 -7.54
C VAL A 27 -5.47 -11.96 -7.94
N ILE A 28 -5.13 -11.98 -9.23
CA ILE A 28 -3.94 -11.28 -9.74
C ILE A 28 -4.11 -9.77 -9.58
N LEU A 29 -5.26 -9.23 -9.97
CA LEU A 29 -5.54 -7.80 -9.84
C LEU A 29 -5.42 -7.33 -8.38
N VAL A 30 -5.95 -8.11 -7.44
CA VAL A 30 -5.86 -7.76 -6.02
C VAL A 30 -4.43 -7.91 -5.49
N ALA A 31 -3.64 -8.84 -6.05
CA ALA A 31 -2.21 -8.91 -5.76
C ALA A 31 -1.49 -7.61 -6.12
N GLU A 32 -1.78 -7.10 -7.31
CA GLU A 32 -1.19 -5.87 -7.80
C GLU A 32 -1.68 -4.66 -7.00
N MET A 33 -2.98 -4.63 -6.65
CA MET A 33 -3.56 -3.59 -5.79
C MET A 33 -2.93 -3.59 -4.39
N LEU A 34 -2.75 -4.75 -3.77
CA LEU A 34 -2.09 -4.89 -2.47
C LEU A 34 -0.63 -4.46 -2.52
N LYS A 35 0.08 -4.82 -3.59
CA LYS A 35 1.46 -4.37 -3.81
C LYS A 35 1.54 -2.85 -3.84
N VAL A 36 0.72 -2.23 -4.67
CA VAL A 36 0.65 -0.76 -4.79
C VAL A 36 0.27 -0.10 -3.47
N PHE A 37 -0.66 -0.70 -2.73
CA PHE A 37 -1.07 -0.21 -1.41
C PHE A 37 0.10 -0.20 -0.41
N VAL A 38 0.87 -1.29 -0.34
CA VAL A 38 2.04 -1.40 0.55
C VAL A 38 3.12 -0.40 0.13
N GLU A 39 3.43 -0.28 -1.16
CA GLU A 39 4.43 0.68 -1.66
C GLU A 39 4.05 2.13 -1.30
N GLU A 40 2.78 2.50 -1.44
CA GLU A 40 2.32 3.84 -1.09
C GLU A 40 2.34 4.09 0.42
N ALA A 41 1.98 3.08 1.22
CA ALA A 41 2.06 3.15 2.67
C ALA A 41 3.51 3.37 3.14
N THR A 42 4.46 2.61 2.60
CA THR A 42 5.89 2.77 2.87
C THR A 42 6.40 4.14 2.45
N ARG A 43 6.10 4.60 1.24
CA ARG A 43 6.56 5.89 0.72
C ARG A 43 6.09 7.06 1.57
N ARG A 44 4.84 7.01 2.06
CA ARG A 44 4.30 8.04 2.96
C ARG A 44 4.94 8.00 4.33
N ALA A 45 5.17 6.81 4.88
CA ALA A 45 5.83 6.66 6.18
C ALA A 45 7.27 7.19 6.13
N VAL A 46 8.02 6.90 5.06
CA VAL A 46 9.36 7.46 4.81
C VAL A 46 9.31 8.97 4.69
N LYS A 47 8.34 9.51 3.94
CA LYS A 47 8.17 10.96 3.81
C LYS A 47 7.83 11.63 5.15
N GLN A 48 7.04 10.98 5.99
CA GLN A 48 6.68 11.49 7.31
C GLN A 48 7.91 11.52 8.23
N ALA A 49 8.68 10.43 8.30
CA ALA A 49 9.94 10.38 9.05
C ALA A 49 10.93 11.45 8.58
N GLY A 50 11.12 11.60 7.26
CA GLY A 50 11.96 12.64 6.70
C GLY A 50 11.44 14.08 6.91
N SER A 51 10.14 14.26 7.20
CA SER A 51 9.59 15.58 7.58
C SER A 51 9.77 15.91 9.06
N GLU A 52 10.09 14.91 9.87
CA GLU A 52 10.39 15.03 11.30
C GLU A 52 11.90 14.91 11.57
N ASP A 53 12.72 14.97 10.51
CA ASP A 53 14.18 14.81 10.54
C ASP A 53 14.63 13.49 11.22
N CYS A 54 13.82 12.43 11.07
CA CYS A 54 14.13 11.08 11.55
C CYS A 54 14.76 10.22 10.45
N ASP A 55 15.87 9.56 10.78
CA ASP A 55 16.59 8.64 9.87
C ASP A 55 15.88 7.28 9.72
N THR A 56 14.98 6.94 10.66
CA THR A 56 14.26 5.66 10.70
C THR A 56 12.75 5.88 10.71
N VAL A 57 12.02 4.94 10.08
CA VAL A 57 10.56 4.94 10.12
C VAL A 57 10.08 4.14 11.33
N ASP A 58 9.68 4.86 12.37
CA ASP A 58 8.97 4.32 13.53
C ASP A 58 7.44 4.27 13.35
N ILE A 59 6.77 3.52 14.22
CA ILE A 59 5.31 3.30 14.19
C ILE A 59 4.51 4.61 14.26
N GLU A 60 5.01 5.62 14.96
CA GLU A 60 4.37 6.93 15.11
C GLU A 60 4.22 7.65 13.75
N HIS A 61 5.21 7.53 12.88
CA HIS A 61 5.15 8.06 11.51
C HIS A 61 4.08 7.36 10.68
N PHE A 62 3.90 6.06 10.90
CA PHE A 62 2.88 5.27 10.22
C PHE A 62 1.47 5.66 10.69
N GLU A 63 1.26 5.80 12.00
CA GLU A 63 -0.01 6.23 12.59
C GLU A 63 -0.48 7.58 12.06
N LYS A 64 0.46 8.53 11.85
CA LYS A 64 0.16 9.85 11.27
C LYS A 64 -0.32 9.76 9.82
N ILE A 65 0.12 8.78 9.03
CA ILE A 65 -0.30 8.62 7.62
C ILE A 65 -1.54 7.74 7.45
N LEU A 66 -1.94 6.98 8.49
CA LEU A 66 -3.10 6.08 8.45
C LEU A 66 -4.42 6.74 8.02
N PRO A 67 -4.79 7.95 8.51
CA PRO A 67 -6.03 8.60 8.08
C PRO A 67 -6.06 8.80 6.57
N GLN A 68 -4.96 9.28 5.98
CA GLN A 68 -4.85 9.53 4.54
C GLN A 68 -4.72 8.24 3.74
N LEU A 69 -4.09 7.20 4.29
CA LEU A 69 -3.90 5.91 3.63
C LEU A 69 -5.24 5.18 3.47
N ALA A 70 -6.05 5.15 4.54
CA ALA A 70 -7.37 4.53 4.53
C ALA A 70 -8.36 5.32 3.67
N THR A 71 -8.36 6.66 3.73
CA THR A 71 -9.24 7.49 2.90
C THR A 71 -8.85 7.44 1.41
N CYS A 72 -7.55 7.35 1.09
CA CYS A 72 -7.12 7.23 -0.30
C CYS A 72 -7.58 5.91 -0.95
N ALA A 73 -7.68 4.83 -0.17
CA ALA A 73 -8.23 3.56 -0.65
C ALA A 73 -9.74 3.60 -0.93
N LEU A 74 -10.48 4.53 -0.30
CA LEU A 74 -11.95 4.54 -0.35
C LEU A 74 -12.55 5.64 -1.24
N LEU A 75 -11.87 6.76 -1.51
CA LEU A 75 -12.54 7.95 -2.07
C LEU A 75 -11.86 8.72 -3.20
N SER A 76 -10.58 8.52 -3.54
CA SER A 76 -10.04 9.22 -4.74
C SER A 76 -8.73 8.61 -5.28
N GLY A 77 -8.72 8.27 -6.56
CA GLY A 77 -7.53 7.83 -7.32
C GLY A 77 -6.47 8.92 -7.57
N ARG A 78 -6.26 9.86 -6.64
CA ARG A 78 -5.37 11.03 -6.80
C ARG A 78 -4.02 10.93 -6.09
N CYS A 79 -3.73 9.83 -5.40
CA CYS A 79 -2.48 9.72 -4.62
C CYS A 79 -1.22 9.46 -5.46
N PHE A 80 -1.35 9.09 -6.74
CA PHE A 80 -0.22 8.71 -7.60
C PHE A 80 0.57 9.88 -8.18
N GLN A 81 -0.04 11.04 -8.44
CA GLN A 81 0.60 12.05 -9.29
C GLN A 81 1.55 13.02 -8.56
N HIS A 82 1.45 13.17 -7.23
CA HIS A 82 2.31 14.13 -6.50
C HIS A 82 3.59 13.51 -5.92
N ALA A 83 3.78 12.21 -6.11
CA ALA A 83 4.90 11.41 -5.60
C ALA A 83 6.12 11.36 -6.52
N LEU A 84 5.87 11.30 -7.83
CA LEU A 84 6.90 10.99 -8.84
C LEU A 84 7.66 12.21 -9.36
N LEU A 85 7.24 13.43 -9.00
CA LEU A 85 7.85 14.67 -9.52
C LEU A 85 8.78 15.38 -8.52
N ARG A 86 9.08 14.81 -7.34
CA ARG A 86 9.81 15.56 -6.29
C ARG A 86 10.84 14.82 -5.42
N SER A 87 11.39 13.70 -5.85
CA SER A 87 12.53 13.11 -5.13
C SER A 87 13.68 12.76 -6.08
N PRO A 88 14.79 13.52 -6.04
CA PRO A 88 16.06 12.96 -6.48
C PRO A 88 16.42 11.85 -5.50
N ILE A 89 16.34 10.60 -5.96
CA ILE A 89 17.00 9.48 -5.29
C ILE A 89 18.49 9.79 -5.39
N LYS A 90 19.08 10.31 -4.31
CA LYS A 90 20.54 10.42 -4.21
C LYS A 90 21.05 8.99 -4.02
N ALA A 91 21.56 8.43 -5.10
CA ALA A 91 22.38 7.23 -5.06
C ALA A 91 23.66 7.56 -4.26
N SER A 92 23.93 6.78 -3.22
CA SER A 92 25.24 6.63 -2.61
C SER A 92 25.61 5.15 -2.67
#